data_AF-A0A1H5UPJ0-F1
#
_entry.id   AF-A0A1H5UPJ0-F1
#
_cell.length_a   1.000
_cell.length_b   1.000
_cell.length_c   1.000
_cell.angle_alpha   90.00
_cell.angle_beta   90.00
_cell.angle_gamma   90.00
#
_symmetry.space_group_name_H-M   'P 1'
#
loop_
_entity.id
_entity.type
_entity.pdbx_description
1 polymer ?
#
loop_
_entity_poly.entity_id
_entity_poly.type
_entity_poly.pdbx_seq_one_letter_code
_entity_poly.pdbx_strand_id
1 'polypeptide(L)'
;MKLKTLSPQSLHNAMASPLSLHGQSMTCRVLTSTDDGYQRAAHFIRRYYRMAFAARPHINATFLVSLEDSEHRLRAVVGLNPAAGRSLFLEQYLDAPLEAHMADHYGVPVGRDDIVEVASLAADGSGAGRLLFVALTEGLYHLGRDWIAFTATAQVRTMFSRLGLRPHAIAEADPARLGDDASRWGRYYQFRPQVMVGHVPPGYATLTRNGWLGTGGLGYGVVA
;
A
#
# COMPACT_ATOMS: atom_id res chain seq x y z
N MET A 1 -11.89 -13.45 -14.82
CA MET A 1 -11.08 -14.41 -14.04
C MET A 1 -11.76 -14.57 -12.68
N LYS A 2 -11.95 -15.78 -12.12
CA LYS A 2 -12.53 -15.88 -10.77
C LYS A 2 -11.54 -15.29 -9.76
N LEU A 3 -12.00 -14.41 -8.87
CA LEU A 3 -11.19 -13.87 -7.78
C LEU A 3 -10.66 -15.02 -6.92
N LYS A 4 -9.33 -15.08 -6.74
CA LYS A 4 -8.74 -16.00 -5.77
C LYS A 4 -8.96 -15.40 -4.38
N THR A 5 -9.28 -16.23 -3.39
CA THR A 5 -9.39 -15.80 -2.00
C THR A 5 -8.10 -15.09 -1.59
N LEU A 6 -8.21 -13.83 -1.15
CA LEU A 6 -7.08 -13.07 -0.66
C LEU A 6 -6.82 -13.50 0.80
N SER A 7 -5.88 -14.42 0.95
CA SER A 7 -5.37 -14.92 2.23
C SER A 7 -3.88 -14.61 2.40
N PRO A 8 -3.34 -14.63 3.64
CA PRO A 8 -1.91 -14.39 3.87
C PRO A 8 -1.01 -15.27 3.02
N GLN A 9 -1.31 -16.57 2.96
CA GLN A 9 -0.53 -17.53 2.18
C GLN A 9 -0.64 -17.25 0.67
N SER A 10 -1.85 -16.97 0.17
CA SER A 10 -2.05 -16.68 -1.25
C SER A 10 -1.30 -15.42 -1.69
N LEU A 11 -1.27 -14.40 -0.84
CA LEU A 11 -0.59 -13.13 -1.12
C LEU A 11 0.93 -13.30 -1.04
N HIS A 12 1.43 -14.01 -0.02
CA HIS A 12 2.85 -14.35 0.06
C HIS A 12 3.31 -15.10 -1.19
N ASN A 13 2.58 -16.14 -1.60
CA ASN A 13 2.91 -16.93 -2.79
C ASN A 13 2.82 -16.13 -4.09
N ALA A 14 1.95 -15.12 -4.14
CA ALA A 14 1.77 -14.29 -5.32
C ALA A 14 2.88 -13.23 -5.48
N MET A 15 3.55 -12.83 -4.39
CA MET A 15 4.70 -11.92 -4.40
C MET A 15 6.01 -12.70 -4.57
N ALA A 16 6.12 -13.41 -5.69
CA ALA A 16 7.17 -14.40 -5.92
C ALA A 16 8.44 -13.83 -6.56
N SER A 17 8.40 -12.63 -7.14
CA SER A 17 9.58 -12.05 -7.79
C SER A 17 10.70 -11.80 -6.78
N PRO A 18 11.97 -12.13 -7.10
CA PRO A 18 13.10 -11.77 -6.27
C PRO A 18 13.21 -10.25 -6.11
N LEU A 19 13.29 -9.81 -4.87
CA LEU A 19 13.44 -8.41 -4.51
C LEU A 19 14.87 -8.18 -4.00
N SER A 20 15.54 -7.14 -4.49
CA SER A 20 16.78 -6.69 -3.88
C SER A 20 16.82 -5.17 -3.77
N LEU A 21 17.60 -4.67 -2.82
CA LEU A 21 17.76 -3.24 -2.60
C LEU A 21 19.24 -2.98 -2.34
N HIS A 22 19.88 -2.19 -3.21
CA HIS A 22 21.33 -1.95 -3.16
C HIS A 22 22.16 -3.26 -3.11
N GLY A 23 21.73 -4.28 -3.86
CA GLY A 23 22.36 -5.59 -3.90
C GLY A 23 22.01 -6.54 -2.75
N GLN A 24 21.30 -6.07 -1.72
CA GLN A 24 20.86 -6.92 -0.60
C GLN A 24 19.50 -7.57 -0.92
N SER A 25 19.38 -8.88 -0.72
CA SER A 25 18.12 -9.61 -0.89
C SER A 25 17.07 -9.17 0.13
N MET A 26 15.85 -8.96 -0.34
CA MET A 26 14.70 -8.55 0.46
C MET A 26 13.62 -9.64 0.42
N THR A 27 12.93 -9.84 1.53
CA THR A 27 11.86 -10.84 1.66
C THR A 27 10.56 -10.18 2.09
N CYS A 28 9.47 -10.49 1.41
CA CYS A 28 8.13 -10.11 1.84
C CYS A 28 7.53 -11.13 2.80
N ARG A 29 6.99 -10.66 3.93
CA ARG A 29 6.17 -11.48 4.84
C ARG A 29 4.79 -10.88 4.97
N VAL A 30 3.76 -11.73 4.96
CA VAL A 30 2.37 -11.34 5.23
C VAL A 30 2.03 -11.79 6.64
N LEU A 31 1.55 -10.85 7.45
CA LEU A 31 1.31 -11.00 8.88
C LEU A 31 -0.16 -10.68 9.18
N THR A 32 -0.75 -11.47 10.05
CA THR A 32 -2.09 -11.33 10.62
C THR A 32 -1.99 -10.97 12.09
N SER A 33 -3.08 -10.53 12.71
CA SER A 33 -3.09 -10.16 14.15
C SER A 33 -2.68 -11.30 15.09
N THR A 34 -2.73 -12.55 14.64
CA THR A 34 -2.34 -13.73 15.42
C THR A 34 -0.85 -14.06 15.29
N ASP A 35 -0.12 -13.43 14.37
CA ASP A 35 1.32 -13.64 14.21
C ASP A 35 2.13 -12.78 15.19
N ASP A 36 3.13 -13.36 15.84
CA ASP A 36 4.03 -12.65 16.76
C ASP A 36 4.70 -11.42 16.11
N GLY A 37 4.97 -11.51 14.80
CA GLY A 37 5.58 -10.44 14.01
C GLY A 37 4.67 -9.22 13.80
N TYR A 38 3.35 -9.36 13.96
CA TYR A 38 2.40 -8.27 13.66
C TYR A 38 2.62 -7.06 14.56
N GLN A 39 2.83 -7.26 15.87
CA GLN A 39 3.05 -6.13 16.78
C GLN A 39 4.38 -5.42 16.50
N ARG A 40 5.42 -6.17 16.10
CA ARG A 40 6.71 -5.60 15.67
C ARG A 40 6.53 -4.73 14.42
N ALA A 41 5.78 -5.22 13.43
CA ALA A 41 5.48 -4.49 12.20
C ALA A 41 4.59 -3.25 12.46
N ALA A 42 3.57 -3.37 13.31
CA ALA A 42 2.73 -2.25 13.72
C ALA A 42 3.53 -1.19 14.51
N HIS A 43 4.47 -1.62 15.37
CA HIS A 43 5.37 -0.70 16.06
C HIS A 43 6.27 0.06 15.09
N PHE A 44 6.81 -0.62 14.08
CA PHE A 44 7.59 0.01 13.01
C PHE A 44 6.80 1.15 12.36
N ILE A 45 5.54 0.89 11.96
CA ILE A 45 4.68 1.93 11.38
C ILE A 45 4.50 3.10 12.35
N ARG A 46 4.08 2.84 13.59
CA ARG A 46 3.86 3.89 14.60
C ARG A 46 5.11 4.72 14.86
N ARG A 47 6.29 4.12 14.84
CA ARG A 47 7.57 4.82 14.99
C ARG A 47 7.78 5.83 13.86
N TYR A 48 7.63 5.42 12.60
CA TYR A 48 7.82 6.31 11.46
C TYR A 48 6.77 7.42 11.37
N TYR A 49 5.51 7.11 11.67
CA TYR A 49 4.45 8.13 11.74
C TYR A 49 4.73 9.15 12.85
N ARG A 50 5.24 8.72 14.00
CA ARG A 50 5.64 9.62 15.08
C ARG A 50 6.82 10.50 14.70
N MET A 51 7.84 9.92 14.06
CA MET A 51 9.03 10.67 13.63
C MET A 51 8.69 11.71 12.54
N ALA A 52 7.91 11.34 11.54
CA ALA A 52 7.59 12.22 10.42
C ALA A 52 6.54 13.29 10.79
N PHE A 53 5.51 12.88 11.54
CA PHE A 53 4.28 13.68 11.70
C PHE A 53 3.92 13.99 13.16
N ALA A 54 4.67 13.49 14.14
CA ALA A 54 4.22 13.45 15.54
C ALA A 54 2.87 12.70 15.72
N ALA A 55 2.54 11.82 14.77
CA ALA A 55 1.29 11.08 14.74
C ALA A 55 1.36 9.79 15.57
N ARG A 56 0.21 9.35 16.06
CA ARG A 56 -0.01 8.12 16.82
C ARG A 56 -1.26 7.38 16.28
N PRO A 57 -1.25 6.94 15.02
CA PRO A 57 -2.38 6.23 14.44
C PRO A 57 -2.57 4.86 15.09
N HIS A 58 -3.82 4.40 15.09
CA HIS A 58 -4.13 3.00 15.38
C HIS A 58 -3.79 2.14 14.17
N ILE A 59 -3.19 0.97 14.41
CA ILE A 59 -2.82 0.03 13.36
C ILE A 59 -3.69 -1.22 13.51
N ASN A 60 -4.76 -1.27 12.71
CA ASN A 60 -5.80 -2.29 12.71
C ASN A 60 -6.01 -2.91 11.31
N ALA A 61 -4.91 -3.09 10.56
CA ALA A 61 -4.96 -3.67 9.24
C ALA A 61 -5.30 -5.17 9.29
N THR A 62 -6.08 -5.66 8.32
CA THR A 62 -6.37 -7.10 8.19
C THR A 62 -5.08 -7.89 7.99
N PHE A 63 -4.21 -7.37 7.12
CA PHE A 63 -2.87 -7.90 6.92
C PHE A 63 -1.84 -6.78 7.05
N LEU A 64 -0.68 -7.08 7.62
CA LEU A 64 0.52 -6.28 7.42
C LEU A 64 1.44 -7.03 6.46
N VAL A 65 1.99 -6.32 5.47
CA VAL A 65 3.07 -6.85 4.64
C VAL A 65 4.35 -6.15 5.03
N SER A 66 5.33 -6.89 5.52
CA SER A 66 6.67 -6.39 5.78
C SER A 66 7.62 -6.72 4.65
N LEU A 67 8.57 -5.81 4.40
CA LEU A 67 9.76 -6.05 3.61
C LEU A 67 10.95 -6.11 4.58
N GLU A 68 11.60 -7.25 4.64
CA GLU A 68 12.70 -7.55 5.56
C GLU A 68 14.00 -7.77 4.79
N ASP A 69 15.12 -7.32 5.35
CA ASP A 69 16.44 -7.63 4.82
C ASP A 69 16.93 -9.02 5.28
N SER A 70 18.13 -9.42 4.84
CA SER A 70 18.75 -10.71 5.19
C SER A 70 19.03 -10.90 6.69
N GLU A 71 19.02 -9.83 7.47
CA GLU A 71 19.17 -9.84 8.94
C GLU A 71 17.80 -9.78 9.65
N HIS A 72 16.71 -9.98 8.92
CA HIS A 72 15.32 -9.87 9.39
C HIS A 72 14.94 -8.48 9.92
N ARG A 73 15.67 -7.43 9.51
CA ARG A 73 15.32 -6.05 9.86
C ARG A 73 14.22 -5.54 8.95
N LEU A 74 13.17 -4.96 9.54
CA LEU A 74 12.10 -4.31 8.81
C LEU A 74 12.64 -3.08 8.07
N ARG A 75 12.44 -3.05 6.75
CA ARG A 75 12.82 -1.93 5.87
C ARG A 75 11.62 -1.11 5.43
N ALA A 76 10.50 -1.80 5.21
CA ALA A 76 9.19 -1.18 4.98
C ALA A 76 8.07 -2.08 5.51
N VAL A 77 6.93 -1.48 5.84
CA VAL A 77 5.71 -2.18 6.23
C VAL A 77 4.51 -1.43 5.66
N VAL A 78 3.51 -2.16 5.18
CA VAL A 78 2.21 -1.60 4.79
C VAL A 78 1.07 -2.40 5.41
N GLY A 79 -0.07 -1.77 5.65
CA GLY A 79 -1.32 -2.44 5.98
C GLY A 79 -2.19 -2.64 4.74
N LEU A 80 -2.87 -3.78 4.69
CA LEU A 80 -3.84 -4.11 3.65
C LEU A 80 -5.19 -4.44 4.28
N ASN A 81 -6.24 -3.86 3.71
CA ASN A 81 -7.62 -4.08 4.11
C ASN A 81 -8.44 -4.39 2.85
N PRO A 82 -8.78 -5.66 2.60
CA PRO A 82 -9.72 -6.02 1.53
C PRO A 82 -11.07 -5.35 1.82
N ALA A 83 -11.70 -4.74 0.82
CA ALA A 83 -12.94 -3.97 1.02
C ALA A 83 -14.20 -4.83 1.15
N ALA A 84 -14.12 -6.10 0.75
CA ALA A 84 -15.19 -7.09 0.87
C ALA A 84 -15.78 -7.12 2.28
N GLY A 85 -17.08 -6.84 2.41
CA GLY A 85 -17.83 -6.95 3.66
C GLY A 85 -17.48 -5.93 4.74
N ARG A 86 -16.75 -4.84 4.42
CA ARG A 86 -16.39 -3.81 5.41
C ARG A 86 -16.28 -2.41 4.81
N SER A 87 -16.40 -1.39 5.67
CA SER A 87 -15.99 -0.03 5.34
C SER A 87 -14.47 0.11 5.45
N LEU A 88 -13.89 0.90 4.55
CA LEU A 88 -12.47 1.25 4.54
C LEU A 88 -12.24 2.52 5.38
N PHE A 89 -11.03 2.71 5.90
CA PHE A 89 -10.73 3.91 6.68
C PHE A 89 -10.80 5.18 5.82
N LEU A 90 -10.28 5.12 4.58
CA LEU A 90 -10.29 6.24 3.66
C LEU A 90 -11.69 6.72 3.26
N GLU A 91 -12.74 5.92 3.49
CA GLU A 91 -14.12 6.31 3.18
C GLU A 91 -14.66 7.36 4.15
N GLN A 92 -14.01 7.56 5.30
CA GLN A 92 -14.31 8.68 6.18
C GLN A 92 -14.11 10.03 5.46
N TYR A 93 -13.28 10.07 4.42
CA TYR A 93 -13.05 11.28 3.62
C TYR A 93 -14.05 11.46 2.47
N LEU A 94 -14.96 10.52 2.25
CA LEU A 94 -15.85 10.46 1.08
C LEU A 94 -17.32 10.57 1.50
N ASP A 95 -18.16 11.07 0.60
CA ASP A 95 -19.62 11.19 0.83
C ASP A 95 -20.41 9.94 0.42
N ALA A 96 -19.76 8.99 -0.23
CA ALA A 96 -20.33 7.74 -0.70
C ALA A 96 -19.26 6.63 -0.65
N PRO A 97 -19.67 5.34 -0.68
CA PRO A 97 -18.74 4.23 -0.77
C PRO A 97 -17.77 4.40 -1.96
N LEU A 98 -16.53 3.96 -1.78
CA LEU A 98 -15.46 4.17 -2.75
C LEU A 98 -15.82 3.63 -4.15
N GLU A 99 -16.44 2.45 -4.23
CA GLU A 99 -16.83 1.83 -5.49
C GLU A 99 -17.84 2.66 -6.27
N ALA A 100 -18.67 3.49 -5.61
CA ALA A 100 -19.60 4.38 -6.28
C ALA A 100 -18.85 5.53 -6.97
N HIS A 101 -17.87 6.14 -6.28
CA HIS A 101 -16.99 7.16 -6.87
C HIS A 101 -16.18 6.61 -8.04
N MET A 102 -15.67 5.38 -7.91
CA MET A 102 -14.93 4.73 -8.97
C MET A 102 -15.81 4.37 -10.16
N ALA A 103 -17.03 3.87 -9.93
CA ALA A 103 -17.95 3.52 -11.00
C ALA A 103 -18.37 4.76 -11.82
N ASP A 104 -18.62 5.88 -11.15
CA ASP A 104 -18.90 7.17 -11.80
C ASP A 104 -17.70 7.63 -12.65
N HIS A 105 -16.48 7.60 -12.09
CA HIS A 105 -15.28 8.05 -12.77
C HIS A 105 -14.90 7.18 -13.98
N TYR A 106 -14.91 5.85 -13.83
CA TYR A 106 -14.47 4.92 -14.87
C TYR A 106 -15.59 4.50 -15.84
N GLY A 107 -16.85 4.86 -15.56
CA GLY A 107 -18.00 4.51 -16.39
C GLY A 107 -18.30 3.00 -16.44
N VAL A 108 -17.76 2.23 -15.50
CA VAL A 108 -17.95 0.77 -15.40
C VAL A 108 -18.22 0.37 -13.95
N PRO A 109 -19.05 -0.65 -13.69
CA PRO A 109 -19.24 -1.15 -12.34
C PRO A 109 -17.92 -1.62 -11.72
N VAL A 110 -17.63 -1.18 -10.50
CA VAL A 110 -16.49 -1.63 -9.71
C VAL A 110 -16.99 -2.52 -8.60
N GLY A 111 -16.53 -3.78 -8.57
CA GLY A 111 -16.87 -4.70 -7.50
C GLY A 111 -16.16 -4.31 -6.22
N ARG A 112 -16.90 -4.27 -5.10
CA ARG A 112 -16.32 -4.05 -3.75
C ARG A 112 -15.20 -5.05 -3.46
N ASP A 113 -15.37 -6.29 -3.90
CA ASP A 113 -14.39 -7.36 -3.68
C ASP A 113 -13.08 -7.14 -4.47
N ASP A 114 -13.09 -6.31 -5.51
CA ASP A 114 -11.91 -6.04 -6.34
C ASP A 114 -10.98 -4.99 -5.72
N ILE A 115 -11.43 -4.32 -4.66
CA ILE A 115 -10.74 -3.21 -4.01
C ILE A 115 -9.97 -3.70 -2.78
N VAL A 116 -8.69 -3.31 -2.72
CA VAL A 116 -7.85 -3.45 -1.52
C VAL A 116 -7.37 -2.08 -1.07
N GLU A 117 -7.71 -1.69 0.15
CA GLU A 117 -7.12 -0.49 0.76
C GLU A 117 -5.68 -0.80 1.17
N VAL A 118 -4.77 0.10 0.77
CA VAL A 118 -3.37 0.14 1.19
C VAL A 118 -3.24 1.26 2.23
N ALA A 119 -3.15 0.86 3.49
CA ALA A 119 -3.12 1.75 4.64
C ALA A 119 -1.74 1.77 5.32
N SER A 120 -1.48 2.79 6.13
CA SER A 120 -0.44 2.74 7.16
C SER A 120 0.97 2.40 6.64
N LEU A 121 1.31 2.83 5.41
CA LEU A 121 2.65 2.62 4.84
C LEU A 121 3.72 3.35 5.65
N ALA A 122 4.77 2.64 6.01
CA ALA A 122 6.01 3.18 6.55
C ALA A 122 7.22 2.54 5.88
N ALA A 123 8.28 3.32 5.66
CA ALA A 123 9.54 2.84 5.12
C ALA A 123 10.71 3.66 5.68
N ASP A 124 11.90 3.06 5.69
CA ASP A 124 13.12 3.64 6.26
C ASP A 124 13.84 4.68 5.38
N GLY A 125 13.26 5.04 4.23
CA GLY A 125 13.84 6.00 3.30
C GLY A 125 14.89 5.42 2.33
N SER A 126 15.29 4.15 2.47
CA SER A 126 16.31 3.51 1.62
C SER A 126 15.85 3.18 0.19
N GLY A 127 14.57 3.41 -0.12
CA GLY A 127 13.90 2.94 -1.33
C GLY A 127 13.01 1.71 -1.11
N ALA A 128 13.06 1.09 0.07
CA ALA A 128 12.27 -0.08 0.46
C ALA A 128 10.75 0.08 0.22
N GLY A 129 10.20 1.28 0.41
CA GLY A 129 8.79 1.56 0.14
C GLY A 129 8.39 1.35 -1.33
N ARG A 130 9.26 1.75 -2.28
CA ARG A 130 9.02 1.50 -3.73
C ARG A 130 9.00 0.01 -4.03
N LEU A 131 9.99 -0.71 -3.50
CA LEU A 131 10.13 -2.14 -3.73
C LEU A 131 8.94 -2.93 -3.15
N LEU A 132 8.45 -2.50 -1.98
CA LEU A 132 7.23 -3.06 -1.40
C LEU A 132 6.01 -2.83 -2.31
N PHE A 133 5.85 -1.66 -2.94
CA PHE A 133 4.77 -1.44 -3.90
C PHE A 133 4.89 -2.28 -5.16
N VAL A 134 6.11 -2.52 -5.65
CA VAL A 134 6.34 -3.43 -6.77
C VAL A 134 5.84 -4.83 -6.42
N ALA A 135 6.26 -5.36 -5.27
CA ALA A 135 5.83 -6.67 -4.78
C ALA A 135 4.30 -6.74 -4.60
N LEU A 136 3.69 -5.74 -3.97
CA LEU A 136 2.24 -5.70 -3.77
C LEU A 136 1.47 -5.69 -5.10
N THR A 137 1.95 -4.92 -6.09
CA THR A 137 1.30 -4.85 -7.41
C THR A 137 1.34 -6.21 -8.10
N GLU A 138 2.47 -6.92 -8.02
CA GLU A 138 2.59 -8.31 -8.50
C GLU A 138 1.61 -9.25 -7.79
N GLY A 139 1.62 -9.24 -6.45
CA GLY A 139 0.79 -10.12 -5.65
C GLY A 139 -0.70 -9.93 -5.93
N LEU A 140 -1.16 -8.68 -5.97
CA LEU A 140 -2.55 -8.32 -6.23
C LEU A 140 -2.97 -8.68 -7.66
N TYR A 141 -2.10 -8.45 -8.65
CA TYR A 141 -2.36 -8.82 -10.04
C TYR A 141 -2.57 -10.34 -10.18
N HIS A 142 -1.70 -11.16 -9.59
CA HIS A 142 -1.81 -12.63 -9.67
C HIS A 142 -2.99 -13.22 -8.88
N LEU A 143 -3.55 -12.46 -7.95
CA LEU A 143 -4.77 -12.78 -7.21
C LEU A 143 -6.04 -12.25 -7.89
N GLY A 144 -5.89 -11.47 -8.95
CA GLY A 144 -7.00 -10.87 -9.71
C GLY A 144 -7.68 -9.70 -8.99
N ARG A 145 -6.97 -8.98 -8.12
CA ARG A 145 -7.49 -7.75 -7.50
C ARG A 145 -7.19 -6.59 -8.43
N ASP A 146 -8.23 -5.94 -8.92
CA ASP A 146 -8.08 -4.92 -9.95
C ASP A 146 -7.74 -3.55 -9.36
N TRP A 147 -8.09 -3.29 -8.10
CA TRP A 147 -8.01 -1.94 -7.56
C TRP A 147 -7.30 -1.87 -6.22
N ILE A 148 -6.41 -0.89 -6.10
CA ILE A 148 -5.92 -0.41 -4.81
C ILE A 148 -6.48 0.97 -4.51
N ALA A 149 -6.72 1.25 -3.23
CA ALA A 149 -7.10 2.57 -2.77
C ALA A 149 -6.27 2.97 -1.56
N PHE A 150 -5.86 4.23 -1.46
CA PHE A 150 -4.97 4.68 -0.39
C PHE A 150 -5.03 6.18 -0.19
N THR A 151 -4.61 6.62 0.99
CA THR A 151 -4.42 8.02 1.31
C THR A 151 -2.93 8.38 1.17
N ALA A 152 -2.60 9.19 0.15
CA ALA A 152 -1.21 9.52 -0.19
C ALA A 152 -0.87 10.99 0.04
N THR A 153 0.16 11.24 0.85
CA THR A 153 0.87 12.52 0.92
C THR A 153 1.63 12.79 -0.38
N ALA A 154 2.11 14.02 -0.57
CA ALA A 154 2.93 14.38 -1.74
C ALA A 154 4.14 13.44 -1.94
N GLN A 155 4.79 13.01 -0.86
CA GLN A 155 5.92 12.08 -0.93
C GLN A 155 5.52 10.72 -1.50
N VAL A 156 4.37 10.17 -1.07
CA VAL A 156 3.86 8.90 -1.59
C VAL A 156 3.47 9.06 -3.07
N ARG A 157 2.86 10.17 -3.46
CA ARG A 157 2.54 10.46 -4.87
C ARG A 157 3.80 10.50 -5.75
N THR A 158 4.88 11.13 -5.29
CA THR A 158 6.19 11.13 -5.97
C THR A 158 6.80 9.75 -6.07
N MET A 159 6.60 8.90 -5.06
CA MET A 159 7.06 7.52 -5.10
C MET A 159 6.34 6.72 -6.21
N PHE A 160 5.02 6.88 -6.38
CA PHE A 160 4.29 6.28 -7.50
C PHE A 160 4.75 6.80 -8.86
N SER A 161 4.97 8.12 -9.01
CA SER A 161 5.40 8.69 -10.28
C SER A 161 6.77 8.16 -10.72
N ARG A 162 7.70 7.92 -9.77
CA ARG A 162 9.01 7.29 -10.02
C ARG A 162 8.91 5.83 -10.49
N LEU A 163 7.81 5.14 -10.17
CA LEU A 163 7.53 3.80 -10.68
C LEU A 163 6.85 3.83 -12.07
N GLY A 164 6.54 5.02 -12.59
CA GLY A 164 5.75 5.19 -13.81
C GLY A 164 4.24 5.00 -13.59
N LEU A 165 3.80 4.89 -12.34
CA LEU A 165 2.40 4.68 -11.99
C LEU A 165 1.68 6.02 -11.82
N ARG A 166 0.43 6.08 -12.28
CA ARG A 166 -0.42 7.28 -12.20
C ARG A 166 -1.76 6.95 -11.54
N PRO A 167 -1.80 6.83 -10.20
CA PRO A 167 -3.05 6.71 -9.48
C PRO A 167 -3.90 7.97 -9.67
N HIS A 168 -5.22 7.79 -9.71
CA HIS A 168 -6.20 8.86 -9.83
C HIS A 168 -6.59 9.38 -8.44
N ALA A 169 -6.63 10.71 -8.27
CA ALA A 169 -7.06 11.34 -7.01
C ALA A 169 -8.59 11.51 -7.00
N ILE A 170 -9.24 11.00 -5.97
CA ILE A 170 -10.70 11.06 -5.78
C ILE A 170 -11.09 12.29 -4.95
N ALA A 171 -10.40 12.51 -3.82
CA ALA A 171 -10.71 13.59 -2.89
C ALA A 171 -9.48 14.00 -2.07
N GLU A 172 -9.52 15.20 -1.49
CA GLU A 172 -8.58 15.55 -0.40
C GLU A 172 -8.96 14.77 0.87
N ALA A 173 -7.96 14.30 1.62
CA ALA A 173 -8.19 13.69 2.92
C ALA A 173 -8.31 14.80 3.98
N ASP A 174 -9.50 15.39 4.07
CA ASP A 174 -9.80 16.49 4.98
C ASP A 174 -9.90 16.00 6.43
N PRO A 175 -9.04 16.49 7.36
CA PRO A 175 -9.12 16.13 8.78
C PRO A 175 -10.44 16.49 9.44
N ALA A 176 -11.19 17.48 8.94
CA ALA A 176 -12.48 17.87 9.52
C ALA A 176 -13.50 16.72 9.49
N ARG A 177 -13.33 15.75 8.58
CA ARG A 177 -14.19 14.57 8.46
C ARG A 177 -13.91 13.48 9.50
N LEU A 178 -12.81 13.56 10.25
CA LEU A 178 -12.41 12.55 11.24
C LEU A 178 -12.89 12.84 12.66
N GLY A 179 -13.46 14.02 12.93
CA GLY A 179 -13.79 14.45 14.29
C GLY A 179 -12.58 14.34 15.23
N ASP A 180 -12.79 13.74 16.40
CA ASP A 180 -11.77 13.62 17.45
C ASP A 180 -10.52 12.81 17.02
N ASP A 181 -10.68 11.89 16.07
CA ASP A 181 -9.57 11.05 15.59
C ASP A 181 -8.55 11.85 14.78
N ALA A 182 -8.90 13.03 14.26
CA ALA A 182 -7.98 13.93 13.56
C ALA A 182 -6.73 14.26 14.41
N SER A 183 -6.91 14.43 15.72
CA SER A 183 -5.85 14.79 16.67
C SER A 183 -4.70 13.76 16.71
N ARG A 184 -4.99 12.49 16.41
CA ARG A 184 -4.00 11.40 16.42
C ARG A 184 -3.01 11.50 15.28
N TRP A 185 -3.32 12.26 14.23
CA TRP A 185 -2.51 12.32 13.01
C TRP A 185 -1.46 13.45 13.04
N GLY A 186 -1.39 14.23 14.12
CA GLY A 186 -0.39 15.28 14.30
C GLY A 186 -0.32 16.21 13.08
N ARG A 187 0.86 16.29 12.44
CA ARG A 187 1.10 17.12 11.26
C ARG A 187 0.80 16.43 9.92
N TYR A 188 0.29 15.20 9.90
CA TYR A 188 0.11 14.43 8.67
C TYR A 188 -0.69 15.19 7.59
N TYR A 189 -1.76 15.89 7.99
CA TYR A 189 -2.61 16.64 7.06
C TYR A 189 -1.95 17.90 6.49
N GLN A 190 -0.88 18.42 7.11
CA GLN A 190 -0.09 19.52 6.53
C GLN A 190 0.57 19.12 5.22
N PHE A 191 0.73 17.81 4.97
CA PHE A 191 1.30 17.26 3.73
C PHE A 191 0.26 17.00 2.64
N ARG A 192 -0.95 17.57 2.80
CA ARG A 192 -2.09 17.50 1.85
C ARG A 192 -2.29 16.08 1.29
N PRO A 193 -2.59 15.12 2.17
CA PRO A 193 -2.92 13.77 1.74
C PRO A 193 -4.18 13.78 0.87
N GLN A 194 -4.21 12.89 -0.12
CA GLN A 194 -5.36 12.71 -1.03
C GLN A 194 -5.79 11.25 -1.01
N VAL A 195 -7.09 10.99 -1.05
CA VAL A 195 -7.63 9.68 -1.37
C VAL A 195 -7.39 9.43 -2.85
N MET A 196 -6.73 8.31 -3.15
CA MET A 196 -6.36 7.94 -4.50
C MET A 196 -6.69 6.48 -4.78
N VAL A 197 -6.92 6.18 -6.05
CA VAL A 197 -7.15 4.81 -6.55
C VAL A 197 -6.15 4.47 -7.65
N GLY A 198 -5.69 3.23 -7.68
CA GLY A 198 -4.79 2.71 -8.70
C GLY A 198 -5.36 1.46 -9.35
N HIS A 199 -5.30 1.40 -10.68
CA HIS A 199 -5.68 0.21 -11.45
C HIS A 199 -4.48 -0.76 -11.53
N VAL A 200 -4.61 -1.93 -10.92
CA VAL A 200 -3.54 -2.91 -10.75
C VAL A 200 -3.08 -3.52 -12.07
N PRO A 201 -3.93 -3.99 -12.99
CA PRO A 201 -3.46 -4.62 -14.23
C PRO A 201 -2.61 -3.70 -15.13
N PRO A 202 -2.99 -2.44 -15.43
CA PRO A 202 -2.11 -1.54 -16.16
C PRO A 202 -0.85 -1.15 -15.37
N GLY A 203 -0.96 -1.09 -14.03
CA GLY A 203 0.16 -0.86 -13.14
C GLY A 203 1.20 -1.97 -13.24
N TYR A 204 0.77 -3.23 -13.16
CA TYR A 204 1.60 -4.42 -13.35
C TYR A 204 2.31 -4.39 -14.71
N ALA A 205 1.56 -4.17 -15.80
CA ALA A 205 2.13 -4.09 -17.14
C ALA A 205 3.18 -2.97 -17.26
N THR A 206 2.97 -1.84 -16.58
CA THR A 206 3.93 -0.73 -16.53
C THR A 206 5.18 -1.10 -15.75
N LEU A 207 5.04 -1.75 -14.60
CA LEU A 207 6.17 -2.22 -13.80
C LEU A 207 7.00 -3.25 -14.57
N THR A 208 6.37 -4.21 -15.24
CA THR A 208 7.05 -5.18 -16.10
C THR A 208 7.82 -4.49 -17.23
N ARG A 209 7.17 -3.55 -17.95
CA ARG A 209 7.80 -2.81 -19.06
C ARG A 209 9.01 -2.00 -18.60
N ASN A 210 8.93 -1.42 -17.41
CA ASN A 210 10.00 -0.63 -16.80
C ASN A 210 11.09 -1.49 -16.14
N GLY A 211 10.99 -2.82 -16.21
CA GLY A 211 11.98 -3.74 -15.65
C GLY A 211 11.93 -3.90 -14.12
N TRP A 212 10.84 -3.46 -13.48
CA TRP A 212 10.64 -3.65 -12.03
C TRP A 212 10.23 -5.09 -11.67
N LEU A 213 9.67 -5.86 -12.61
CA LEU A 213 9.22 -7.24 -12.42
C LEU A 213 9.95 -8.19 -13.39
N GLY A 214 10.57 -9.27 -12.91
CA GLY A 214 11.32 -10.25 -13.73
C GLY A 214 12.60 -10.82 -13.11
N THR A 215 13.37 -11.59 -13.89
CA THR A 215 14.60 -12.29 -13.47
C THR A 215 15.73 -11.32 -13.12
N GLY A 216 15.79 -10.92 -11.84
CA GLY A 216 16.92 -10.18 -11.29
C GLY A 216 17.05 -8.76 -11.84
N GLY A 217 15.93 -8.03 -11.87
CA GLY A 217 15.80 -6.65 -12.37
C GLY A 217 17.05 -5.81 -12.09
N LEU A 218 17.48 -5.05 -13.11
CA LEU A 218 18.59 -4.09 -13.09
C LEU A 218 18.94 -3.72 -11.66
N GLY A 219 20.04 -4.30 -11.14
CA GLY A 219 20.39 -4.27 -9.72
C GLY A 219 20.01 -2.91 -9.14
N TYR A 220 19.06 -2.92 -8.21
CA TYR A 220 18.26 -1.77 -7.78
C TYR A 220 19.13 -0.64 -7.21
N GLY A 221 19.82 0.08 -8.10
CA GLY A 221 20.55 1.30 -7.87
C GLY A 221 19.55 2.43 -7.96
N VAL A 222 19.19 2.98 -6.80
CA VAL A 222 18.50 4.26 -6.77
C VAL A 222 19.49 5.28 -7.34
N VAL A 223 19.22 5.79 -8.55
CA VAL A 223 19.80 7.07 -8.95
C VAL A 223 19.30 8.07 -7.91
N ALA A 224 20.27 8.64 -7.18
CA ALA A 224 20.07 9.58 -6.08
C ALA A 224 19.13 10.73 -6.47
#